data_AF-A0A1B9S162-F1
#
_entry.id   AF-A0A1B9S162-F1
#
_cell.length_a   1.000
_cell.length_b   1.000
_cell.length_c   1.000
_cell.angle_alpha   90.00
_cell.angle_beta   90.00
_cell.angle_gamma   90.00
#
_symmetry.space_group_name_H-M   'P 1'
#
loop_
_entity.id
_entity.type
_entity.pdbx_description
1 polymer ?
#
loop_
_entity_poly.entity_id
_entity_poly.type
_entity_poly.pdbx_seq_one_letter_code
_entity_poly.pdbx_strand_id
1 'polypeptide(L)' 'MTVAFSMEATNQDPDSLKELASIARLITYARQSAKNLEAEFPVWCLDLALGAVLQEMYANGLQAPWYEEGADAANMAVAH' A
#
# COMPACT_ATOMS: atom_id res chain seq x y z
N MET A 1 -13.46 19.32 -13.38
CA MET A 1 -13.85 19.14 -11.97
C MET A 1 -13.02 18.00 -11.43
N THR A 2 -11.91 18.32 -10.76
CA THR A 2 -11.05 17.34 -10.10
C THR A 2 -11.56 17.25 -8.67
N VAL A 3 -12.10 16.09 -8.28
CA VAL A 3 -12.47 15.85 -6.89
C VAL A 3 -11.16 15.75 -6.10
N ALA A 4 -10.89 16.77 -5.30
CA ALA A 4 -9.82 16.70 -4.31
C ALA A 4 -10.21 15.61 -3.32
N PHE A 5 -9.46 14.51 -3.30
CA PHE A 5 -9.48 13.60 -2.16
C PHE A 5 -9.04 14.41 -0.95
N SER A 6 -9.99 14.76 -0.10
CA SER A 6 -9.71 15.43 1.17
C SER A 6 -8.89 14.45 2.00
N MET A 7 -7.58 14.65 2.06
CA MET A 7 -6.70 14.02 3.05
C MET A 7 -7.06 14.66 4.40
N GLU A 8 -8.18 14.23 4.97
CA GLU A 8 -8.48 14.45 6.37
C GLU A 8 -7.40 13.69 7.16
N ALA A 9 -6.69 14.38 8.05
CA ALA A 9 -5.64 13.81 8.87
C ALA A 9 -6.18 12.60 9.65
N THR A 10 -5.85 11.40 9.21
CA THR A 10 -6.31 10.15 9.80
C THR A 10 -5.62 9.97 11.14
N ASN A 11 -6.39 10.08 12.23
CA ASN A 11 -6.11 9.27 13.42
C ASN A 11 -5.87 7.85 12.90
N GLN A 12 -4.69 7.29 13.19
CA GLN A 12 -4.27 5.97 12.73
C GLN A 12 -5.19 4.90 13.34
N ASP A 13 -6.34 4.69 12.70
CA ASP A 13 -7.34 3.73 13.13
C ASP A 13 -6.88 2.33 12.69
N PRO A 14 -6.58 1.42 13.64
CA PRO A 14 -6.14 0.06 13.30
C PRO A 14 -7.16 -0.71 12.45
N ASP A 15 -8.42 -0.29 12.42
CA ASP A 15 -9.44 -0.88 11.55
C ASP A 15 -9.29 -0.42 10.09
N SER A 16 -8.81 0.80 9.84
CA SER A 16 -8.53 1.31 8.48
C SER A 16 -7.50 0.44 7.73
N LEU A 17 -6.44 -0.02 8.41
CA LEU A 17 -5.43 -0.90 7.80
C LEU A 17 -6.02 -2.26 7.42
N LYS A 18 -6.92 -2.80 8.25
CA LYS A 18 -7.61 -4.07 7.97
C LYS A 18 -8.57 -3.91 6.79
N GLU A 19 -9.25 -2.78 6.69
CA GLU A 19 -10.13 -2.46 5.57
C GLU A 19 -9.33 -2.36 4.26
N LEU A 20 -8.21 -1.63 4.26
CA LEU A 20 -7.32 -1.53 3.10
C LEU A 20 -6.77 -2.91 2.68
N ALA A 21 -6.35 -3.74 3.64
CA ALA A 21 -5.90 -5.11 3.37
C ALA A 21 -7.03 -5.97 2.77
N SER A 22 -8.27 -5.79 3.24
CA SER A 22 -9.45 -6.48 2.71
C SER A 22 -9.76 -6.05 1.28
N ILE A 23 -9.66 -4.75 0.98
CA ILE A 23 -9.83 -4.20 -0.37
C ILE A 23 -8.74 -4.74 -1.31
N ALA A 24 -7.47 -4.73 -0.89
CA ALA A 24 -6.36 -5.27 -1.70
C ALA A 24 -6.58 -6.75 -2.05
N ARG A 25 -7.11 -7.53 -1.11
CA ARG A 25 -7.47 -8.94 -1.33
C ARG A 25 -8.60 -9.10 -2.35
N LEU A 26 -9.63 -8.25 -2.28
CA LEU A 26 -10.74 -8.24 -3.24
C LEU A 26 -10.25 -7.88 -4.65
N ILE A 27 -9.44 -6.83 -4.78
CA ILE A 27 -8.88 -6.40 -6.07
C ILE A 27 -8.02 -7.51 -6.68
N THR A 28 -7.21 -8.18 -5.87
CA THR A 28 -6.38 -9.32 -6.32
C THR A 28 -7.24 -10.45 -6.88
N TYR A 29 -8.34 -10.79 -6.20
CA TYR A 29 -9.27 -11.81 -6.69
C TYR A 29 -9.98 -11.38 -7.99
N ALA A 30 -10.49 -10.14 -8.04
CA ALA A 30 -11.10 -9.59 -9.25
C ALA A 30 -10.12 -9.62 -10.44
N ARG A 31 -8.84 -9.33 -10.18
CA ARG A 31 -7.79 -9.38 -11.20
C ARG A 31 -7.56 -10.78 -11.71
N GLN A 32 -7.52 -11.79 -10.84
CA GLN A 32 -7.41 -13.19 -11.25
C GLN A 32 -8.63 -13.60 -12.09
N SER A 33 -9.84 -13.19 -11.70
CA SER A 33 -11.05 -13.43 -12.49
C SER A 33 -10.96 -12.77 -13.87
N ALA A 34 -10.52 -11.51 -13.96
CA ALA A 34 -10.35 -10.80 -15.23
C ALA A 34 -9.29 -11.44 -16.13
N LYS A 35 -8.19 -11.96 -15.56
CA LYS A 35 -7.17 -12.73 -16.31
C LYS A 35 -7.74 -14.01 -16.89
N ASN A 36 -8.55 -14.74 -16.12
CA ASN A 36 -9.18 -15.98 -16.57
C ASN A 36 -10.21 -15.74 -17.70
N LEU A 37 -10.75 -14.52 -17.78
CA LEU A 37 -11.68 -14.09 -18.83
C LEU A 37 -10.97 -13.42 -20.01
N GLU A 38 -9.63 -13.40 -20.05
CA GLU A 38 -8.83 -12.73 -21.08
C GLU A 38 -9.16 -11.24 -21.25
N ALA A 39 -9.63 -10.60 -20.18
CA ALA A 39 -10.05 -9.20 -20.18
C ALA A 39 -8.86 -8.29 -19.80
N GLU A 40 -7.97 -8.04 -20.76
CA GLU A 40 -6.71 -7.31 -20.52
C GLU A 40 -6.88 -5.91 -19.95
N PHE A 41 -7.86 -5.15 -20.47
CA PHE A 41 -8.10 -3.78 -19.99
C PHE A 41 -8.57 -3.74 -18.52
N PRO A 42 -9.57 -4.55 -18.09
CA PRO A 42 -9.89 -4.70 -16.67
C PRO A 42 -8.71 -5.15 -15.81
N VAL A 43 -7.84 -6.06 -16.29
CA VAL A 43 -6.64 -6.47 -15.55
C VAL A 43 -5.74 -5.26 -15.27
N TRP A 44 -5.50 -4.42 -16.29
CA TRP A 44 -4.69 -3.21 -16.14
C TRP A 44 -5.31 -2.22 -15.14
N CYS A 45 -6.62 -1.97 -15.22
CA CYS A 45 -7.32 -1.10 -14.25
C CYS A 45 -7.20 -1.63 -12.82
N LEU A 46 -7.30 -2.94 -12.63
CA LEU A 46 -7.19 -3.58 -11.31
C LEU A 46 -5.76 -3.55 -10.78
N ASP A 47 -4.75 -3.64 -11.64
CA ASP A 47 -3.34 -3.44 -11.26
C ASP A 47 -3.08 -2.01 -10.75
N LEU A 48 -3.66 -0.99 -11.42
CA LEU A 48 -3.57 0.39 -10.94
C LEU A 48 -4.27 0.60 -9.59
N ALA A 49 -5.49 0.07 -9.45
CA ALA A 49 -6.24 0.17 -8.20
C ALA A 49 -5.50 -0.50 -7.04
N LEU A 50 -4.87 -1.66 -7.28
CA LEU A 50 -4.09 -2.37 -6.28
C LEU A 50 -2.87 -1.54 -5.84
N GLY A 51 -2.18 -0.90 -6.79
CA GLY A 51 -1.05 -0.01 -6.49
C GLY A 51 -1.45 1.16 -5.59
N ALA A 52 -2.59 1.81 -5.86
CA ALA A 52 -3.10 2.91 -5.04
C ALA A 52 -3.44 2.45 -3.61
N VAL A 53 -4.07 1.28 -3.46
CA VAL A 53 -4.41 0.74 -2.13
C VAL A 53 -3.16 0.37 -1.34
N LEU A 54 -2.15 -0.22 -1.98
CA LEU A 54 -0.87 -0.52 -1.31
C LEU A 54 -0.15 0.76 -0.87
N GLN A 55 -0.17 1.81 -1.68
CA GLN A 55 0.37 3.11 -1.30
C GLN A 55 -0.33 3.68 -0.06
N GLU A 56 -1.66 3.60 0.00
CA GLU A 56 -2.45 4.02 1.15
C GLU A 56 -2.15 3.16 2.39
N MET A 57 -1.95 1.85 2.21
CA MET A 57 -1.52 0.95 3.30
C MET A 57 -0.16 1.36 3.86
N TYR A 58 0.81 1.70 3.01
CA TYR A 58 2.12 2.18 3.45
C TYR A 58 2.03 3.52 4.20
N ALA A 59 1.13 4.43 3.76
CA ALA A 59 0.87 5.69 4.47
C ALA A 59 0.20 5.49 5.84
N ASN A 60 -0.60 4.42 6.00
CA ASN A 60 -1.32 4.08 7.24
C ASN A 60 -0.56 3.08 8.14
N GLY A 61 0.77 2.97 8.01
CA GLY A 61 1.61 2.28 8.98
C GLY A 61 2.02 0.84 8.62
N LEU A 62 1.73 0.35 7.41
CA LEU A 62 2.56 -0.73 6.87
C LEU A 62 3.95 -0.13 6.63
N GLN A 63 4.94 -0.48 7.46
CA GLN A 63 6.32 -0.21 7.06
C GLN A 63 6.53 -0.95 5.75
N ALA A 64 6.85 -0.22 4.68
CA ALA A 64 7.35 -0.85 3.47
C ALA A 64 8.52 -1.75 3.88
N PRO A 65 8.63 -2.97 3.33
CA PRO A 65 9.74 -3.87 3.60
C PRO A 65 11.00 -3.29 2.94
N TRP A 66 11.51 -2.20 3.51
CA TRP A 66 12.85 -1.71 3.29
C TRP A 66 13.76 -2.66 4.07
N TYR A 67 14.76 -3.19 3.36
CA TYR A 67 15.83 -4.00 3.92
C TYR A 67 16.38 -3.37 5.22
N GLU A 68 16.10 -3.98 6.37
CA GLU A 68 16.92 -3.77 7.57
C GLU A 68 18.23 -4.54 7.39
N GLU A 69 19.19 -3.92 6.71
CA GLU A 69 20.59 -4.33 6.81
C GLU A 69 21.45 -3.05 6.85
N GLY A 70 21.87 -2.64 8.06
CA GLY A 70 23.07 -1.83 8.22
C GLY A 70 22.94 -0.40 8.76
N ALA A 71 22.11 -0.12 9.76
CA ALA A 71 22.06 1.19 10.44
C ALA A 71 22.54 1.17 11.91
N ASP A 72 23.48 0.30 12.30
CA ASP A 72 24.03 0.25 13.67
C ASP A 72 25.57 0.30 13.74
N ALA A 73 26.21 1.18 12.96
CA ALA A 73 27.68 1.34 13.01
C ALA A 73 28.18 2.78 13.22
N ALA A 74 27.30 3.78 13.35
CA ALA A 74 27.72 5.19 13.38
C ALA A 74 27.86 5.82 14.78
N ASN A 75 27.40 5.15 15.85
CA ASN A 75 27.28 5.78 17.18
C ASN A 75 28.33 5.35 18.23
N MET A 76 29.53 4.93 17.81
CA MET A 76 30.63 4.63 18.77
C MET A 76 31.93 5.42 18.52
N ALA A 77 31.88 6.51 17.76
CA ALA A 77 33.05 7.31 17.42
C ALA A 77 32.91 8.81 17.77
N VAL A 78 32.34 9.15 18.92
CA VAL A 78 32.56 10.47 19.56
C VAL A 78 32.66 10.27 21.07
N ALA A 79 33.73 9.60 21.48
CA ALA A 79 34.31 9.75 22.80
C ALA A 79 35.83 9.71 22.59
N HIS A 80 36.44 10.89 22.45
CA HIS A 80 37.75 11.26 22.97
C HIS A 80 38.06 12.72 22.62
#